data_AF-A0A9D6MX26-F1
#
_entry.id   AF-A0A9D6MX26-F1
#
_cell.length_a   1.000
_cell.length_b   1.000
_cell.length_c   1.000
_cell.angle_alpha   90.00
_cell.angle_beta   90.00
_cell.angle_gamma   90.00
#
_symmetry.space_group_name_H-M   'P 1'
#
loop_
_entity.id
_entity.type
_entity.pdbx_description
1 polymer ?
#
loop_
_entity_poly.entity_id
_entity_poly.type
_entity_poly.pdbx_seq_one_letter_code
_entity_poly.pdbx_strand_id
1 'polypeptide(L)'
;MTELQTLNRIGEKFDVALRINVDRAVPVEKGGRVMTGGMDKFGFTADDASKILLGRGKYKNLNFVGFHFYLGTQMLSPKTWLKGAESYARCVAKICQEAGFTARYLNFGGGLGIPYRTGERELSLDALEKGVKKLERFISGVDELSGAKLYMEPGRYLIGSAGVYVTRVVAVKNIRGTDFALTDGGIHHALFPFRVSREFPAFRVDGKAGRPRRYVLGGPLCTTLDQSDLPLSLPELKEGSLIAVGNSGAYGYATGMHFFLSHPLPAEVLLDGGEFYMIREPSVSEHLFRLQTRRKL
;
A
#
# COMPACT_ATOMS: atom_id res chain seq x y z
N MET A 1 -19.50 -19.12 9.58
CA MET A 1 -20.37 -18.41 8.61
C MET A 1 -19.46 -17.59 7.72
N THR A 2 -19.46 -17.79 6.40
CA THR A 2 -18.58 -17.03 5.48
C THR A 2 -19.17 -15.66 5.14
N GLU A 3 -18.36 -14.71 4.65
CA GLU A 3 -18.83 -13.40 4.19
C GLU A 3 -19.96 -13.53 3.14
N LEU A 4 -19.86 -14.49 2.22
CA LEU A 4 -20.92 -14.80 1.25
C LEU A 4 -22.25 -15.18 1.94
N GLN A 5 -22.20 -15.94 3.04
CA GLN A 5 -23.41 -16.28 3.79
C GLN A 5 -23.99 -15.07 4.50
N THR A 6 -23.14 -14.20 5.05
CA THR A 6 -23.56 -12.95 5.68
C THR A 6 -24.24 -12.03 4.66
N LEU A 7 -23.59 -11.75 3.53
CA LEU A 7 -24.15 -10.90 2.46
C LEU A 7 -25.46 -11.49 1.92
N ASN A 8 -25.51 -12.80 1.69
CA ASN A 8 -26.73 -13.45 1.21
C ASN A 8 -27.89 -13.35 2.22
N ARG A 9 -27.61 -13.31 3.54
CA ARG A 9 -28.63 -13.21 4.59
C ARG A 9 -29.18 -11.80 4.76
N ILE A 10 -28.41 -10.75 4.44
CA ILE A 10 -28.84 -9.35 4.58
C ILE A 10 -30.08 -9.05 3.71
N GLY A 11 -30.31 -9.81 2.65
CA GLY A 11 -31.53 -9.73 1.84
C GLY A 11 -31.46 -8.73 0.68
N GLU A 12 -30.38 -7.95 0.59
CA GLU A 12 -30.09 -7.06 -0.55
C GLU A 12 -29.38 -7.80 -1.68
N LYS A 13 -29.56 -7.32 -2.92
CA LYS A 13 -28.92 -7.88 -4.12
C LYS A 13 -27.54 -7.26 -4.33
N PHE A 14 -26.50 -8.08 -4.32
CA PHE A 14 -25.12 -7.64 -4.50
C PHE A 14 -24.45 -8.26 -5.73
N ASP A 15 -23.77 -7.45 -6.52
CA ASP A 15 -22.75 -7.91 -7.46
C ASP A 15 -21.48 -8.23 -6.67
N VAL A 16 -20.97 -9.47 -6.76
CA VAL A 16 -19.81 -9.94 -6.00
C VAL A 16 -18.75 -10.55 -6.90
N ALA A 17 -17.49 -10.26 -6.59
CA ALA A 17 -16.34 -10.91 -7.21
C ALA A 17 -15.64 -11.82 -6.19
N LEU A 18 -15.13 -12.96 -6.65
CA LEU A 18 -14.34 -13.86 -5.79
C LEU A 18 -12.89 -13.44 -5.82
N ARG A 19 -12.32 -13.12 -4.66
CA ARG A 19 -10.87 -12.93 -4.53
C ARG A 19 -10.18 -14.29 -4.57
N ILE A 20 -9.26 -14.48 -5.52
CA ILE A 20 -8.54 -15.74 -5.70
C ILE A 20 -7.12 -15.64 -5.16
N ASN A 21 -6.71 -16.65 -4.41
CA ASN A 21 -5.34 -16.89 -4.02
C ASN A 21 -4.87 -18.18 -4.70
N VAL A 22 -3.84 -18.08 -5.53
CA VAL A 22 -3.27 -19.25 -6.24
C VAL A 22 -2.13 -19.82 -5.44
N ASP A 23 -2.01 -21.15 -5.41
CA ASP A 23 -1.00 -21.86 -4.61
C ASP A 23 0.44 -21.52 -5.02
N ARG A 24 0.65 -21.07 -6.25
CA ARG A 24 1.97 -20.69 -6.75
C ARG A 24 2.14 -19.18 -6.80
N ALA A 25 2.86 -18.67 -5.80
CA ALA A 25 3.35 -17.31 -5.74
C ALA A 25 4.10 -16.87 -6.99
N VAL A 26 3.81 -15.65 -7.47
CA VAL A 26 4.65 -14.96 -8.45
C VAL A 26 5.78 -14.28 -7.66
N PRO A 27 7.07 -14.59 -7.94
CA PRO A 27 8.17 -13.90 -7.26
C PRO A 27 8.12 -12.39 -7.51
N VAL A 28 8.27 -11.59 -6.46
CA VAL A 28 8.34 -10.12 -6.53
C VAL A 28 9.77 -9.63 -6.30
N GLU A 29 10.08 -8.40 -6.71
CA GLU A 29 11.41 -7.80 -6.53
C GLU A 29 11.75 -7.55 -5.04
N LYS A 30 13.04 -7.26 -4.77
CA LYS A 30 13.56 -7.04 -3.41
C LYS A 30 12.81 -5.93 -2.67
N GLY A 31 12.19 -6.26 -1.54
CA GLY A 31 11.37 -5.32 -0.76
C GLY A 31 9.89 -5.30 -1.17
N GLY A 32 9.51 -6.08 -2.18
CA GLY A 32 8.14 -6.54 -2.35
C GLY A 32 7.81 -7.66 -1.37
N ARG A 33 6.52 -7.88 -1.14
CA ARG A 33 6.00 -9.06 -0.46
C ARG A 33 5.02 -9.75 -1.40
N VAL A 34 5.21 -11.06 -1.55
CA VAL A 34 4.21 -11.91 -2.16
C VAL A 34 3.08 -12.07 -1.15
N MET A 35 1.85 -11.78 -1.58
CA MET A 35 0.63 -11.93 -0.77
C MET A 35 -0.27 -13.00 -1.40
N THR A 36 0.36 -14.03 -1.96
CA THR A 36 -0.23 -15.12 -2.76
C THR A 36 0.57 -16.39 -2.50
N GLY A 37 -0.03 -17.58 -2.57
CA GLY A 37 0.71 -18.86 -2.51
C GLY A 37 0.86 -19.49 -1.12
N GLY A 38 -0.19 -19.49 -0.30
CA GLY A 38 -0.23 -20.17 1.01
C GLY A 38 -1.29 -19.58 1.95
N MET A 39 -1.30 -20.01 3.23
CA MET A 39 -2.23 -19.60 4.32
C MET A 39 -2.21 -18.09 4.63
N ASP A 40 -2.55 -17.24 3.67
CA ASP A 40 -2.93 -15.87 3.95
C ASP A 40 -4.42 -15.82 4.36
N LYS A 41 -4.83 -14.72 4.99
CA LYS A 41 -6.21 -14.55 5.45
C LYS A 41 -7.19 -14.12 4.35
N PHE A 42 -6.75 -14.06 3.08
CA PHE A 42 -7.44 -13.34 2.03
C PHE A 42 -7.88 -14.25 0.87
N GLY A 43 -9.15 -14.12 0.50
CA GLY A 43 -9.69 -14.79 -0.67
C GLY A 43 -9.84 -16.30 -0.49
N PHE A 44 -10.05 -16.97 -1.62
CA PHE A 44 -10.32 -18.39 -1.72
C PHE A 44 -9.22 -19.06 -2.54
N THR A 45 -8.93 -20.32 -2.22
CA THR A 45 -8.16 -21.19 -3.13
C THR A 45 -8.91 -21.35 -4.45
N ALA A 46 -8.21 -21.75 -5.51
CA ALA A 46 -8.84 -22.03 -6.80
C ALA A 46 -9.94 -23.11 -6.68
N ASP A 47 -9.69 -24.15 -5.89
CA ASP A 47 -10.63 -25.24 -5.64
C ASP A 47 -11.88 -24.76 -4.89
N ASP A 48 -11.72 -23.95 -3.85
CA ASP A 48 -12.85 -23.39 -3.11
C ASP A 48 -13.68 -22.45 -3.98
N ALA A 49 -13.03 -21.62 -4.81
CA ALA A 49 -13.72 -20.76 -5.75
C ALA A 49 -14.51 -21.56 -6.79
N SER A 50 -13.95 -22.64 -7.33
CA SER A 50 -14.66 -23.56 -8.23
C SER A 50 -15.90 -24.17 -7.55
N LYS A 51 -15.75 -24.70 -6.32
CA LYS A 51 -16.89 -25.22 -5.53
C LYS A 51 -17.95 -24.17 -5.23
N ILE A 52 -17.54 -22.93 -4.92
CA ILE A 52 -18.45 -21.81 -4.66
C ILE A 52 -19.24 -21.47 -5.92
N LEU A 53 -18.58 -21.37 -7.07
CA LEU A 53 -19.24 -21.04 -8.34
C LEU A 53 -20.14 -22.17 -8.83
N LEU A 54 -19.74 -23.43 -8.71
CA LEU A 54 -20.61 -24.58 -9.00
C LEU A 54 -21.87 -24.56 -8.13
N GLY A 55 -21.72 -24.25 -6.84
CA GLY A 55 -22.83 -24.14 -5.89
C GLY A 55 -23.53 -22.78 -5.85
N ARG A 56 -23.27 -21.87 -6.80
CA ARG A 56 -23.65 -20.45 -6.68
C ARG A 56 -25.16 -20.21 -6.55
N GLY A 57 -25.99 -21.11 -7.09
CA GLY A 57 -27.45 -21.02 -7.02
C GLY A 57 -28.03 -20.99 -5.60
N LYS A 58 -27.26 -21.42 -4.58
CA LYS A 58 -27.67 -21.30 -3.16
C LYS A 58 -27.65 -19.85 -2.64
N TYR A 59 -26.91 -18.96 -3.30
CA TYR A 59 -26.80 -17.55 -2.91
C TYR A 59 -27.79 -16.71 -3.70
N LYS A 60 -29.08 -16.81 -3.35
CA LYS A 60 -30.19 -16.14 -4.06
C LYS A 60 -30.03 -14.61 -4.15
N ASN A 61 -29.27 -14.01 -3.24
CA ASN A 61 -29.08 -12.56 -3.15
C ASN A 61 -27.73 -12.09 -3.72
N LEU A 62 -26.90 -13.00 -4.23
CA LEU A 62 -25.59 -12.66 -4.79
C LEU A 62 -25.56 -12.94 -6.29
N ASN A 63 -25.12 -11.95 -7.05
CA ASN A 63 -24.80 -12.07 -8.46
C ASN A 63 -23.28 -12.14 -8.60
N PHE A 64 -22.73 -13.31 -8.92
CA PHE A 64 -21.29 -13.46 -9.13
C PHE A 64 -20.91 -12.83 -10.47
N VAL A 65 -19.95 -11.89 -10.46
CA VAL A 65 -19.62 -11.09 -11.66
C VAL A 65 -18.21 -11.30 -12.17
N GLY A 66 -17.34 -11.90 -11.37
CA GLY A 66 -15.97 -12.17 -11.76
C GLY A 66 -15.02 -12.34 -10.60
N PHE A 67 -13.79 -11.88 -10.77
CA PHE A 67 -12.69 -12.22 -9.87
C PHE A 67 -11.83 -11.02 -9.51
N HIS A 68 -11.22 -11.11 -8.33
CA HIS A 68 -10.24 -10.16 -7.83
C HIS A 68 -8.92 -10.90 -7.51
N PHE A 69 -7.80 -10.25 -7.76
CA PHE A 69 -6.45 -10.75 -7.51
C PHE A 69 -5.63 -9.68 -6.83
N TYR A 70 -4.59 -10.09 -6.09
CA TYR A 70 -3.59 -9.15 -5.61
C TYR A 70 -2.21 -9.77 -5.79
N LEU A 71 -1.51 -9.35 -6.85
CA LEU A 71 -0.28 -10.01 -7.32
C LEU A 71 0.91 -9.86 -6.36
N GLY A 72 0.90 -8.83 -5.52
CA GLY A 72 1.98 -8.51 -4.60
C GLY A 72 2.06 -7.02 -4.33
N THR A 73 3.08 -6.59 -3.58
CA THR A 73 3.37 -5.17 -3.34
C THR A 73 4.73 -4.79 -3.90
N GLN A 74 4.90 -3.51 -4.26
CA GLN A 74 6.17 -2.93 -4.69
C GLN A 74 6.72 -3.55 -5.99
N MET A 75 5.84 -3.90 -6.91
CA MET A 75 6.22 -4.47 -8.20
C MET A 75 6.75 -3.35 -9.09
N LEU A 76 8.06 -3.36 -9.36
CA LEU A 76 8.72 -2.36 -10.23
C LEU A 76 8.86 -2.83 -11.68
N SER A 77 8.66 -4.13 -11.94
CA SER A 77 8.78 -4.72 -13.26
C SER A 77 7.40 -4.96 -13.90
N PRO A 78 7.09 -4.27 -15.02
CA PRO A 78 5.91 -4.60 -15.82
C PRO A 78 5.88 -6.08 -16.23
N LYS A 79 7.04 -6.66 -16.57
CA LYS A 79 7.15 -8.08 -16.97
C LYS A 79 6.68 -9.02 -15.85
N THR A 80 7.09 -8.75 -14.61
CA THR A 80 6.71 -9.56 -13.45
C THR A 80 5.20 -9.45 -13.20
N TRP A 81 4.66 -8.23 -13.24
CA TRP A 81 3.23 -7.98 -13.06
C TRP A 81 2.39 -8.70 -14.14
N LEU A 82 2.75 -8.56 -15.41
CA LEU A 82 2.05 -9.17 -16.54
C LEU A 82 2.07 -10.70 -16.48
N LYS A 83 3.20 -11.30 -16.12
CA LYS A 83 3.30 -12.75 -15.93
C LYS A 83 2.35 -13.23 -14.84
N GLY A 84 2.23 -12.47 -13.75
CA GLY A 84 1.28 -12.77 -12.69
C GLY A 84 -0.17 -12.64 -13.16
N ALA A 85 -0.51 -11.52 -13.79
CA ALA A 85 -1.84 -11.27 -14.31
C ALA A 85 -2.29 -12.36 -15.30
N GLU A 86 -1.41 -12.78 -16.23
CA GLU A 86 -1.70 -13.88 -17.15
C GLU A 86 -1.89 -15.22 -16.44
N SER A 87 -1.07 -15.53 -15.43
CA SER A 87 -1.23 -16.74 -14.62
C SER A 87 -2.58 -16.79 -13.91
N TYR A 88 -3.03 -15.65 -13.37
CA TYR A 88 -4.34 -15.55 -12.73
C TYR A 88 -5.48 -15.67 -13.74
N ALA A 89 -5.38 -15.00 -14.88
CA ALA A 89 -6.36 -15.12 -15.97
C ALA A 89 -6.52 -16.58 -16.41
N ARG A 90 -5.42 -17.32 -16.59
CA ARG A 90 -5.44 -18.76 -16.91
C ARG A 90 -6.09 -19.60 -15.82
N CYS A 91 -5.81 -19.30 -14.56
CA CYS A 91 -6.42 -19.99 -13.42
C CYS A 91 -7.94 -19.80 -13.41
N VAL A 92 -8.42 -18.56 -13.54
CA VAL A 92 -9.87 -18.31 -13.51
C VAL A 92 -10.59 -18.76 -14.77
N ALA A 93 -9.93 -18.80 -15.93
CA ALA A 93 -10.49 -19.43 -17.13
C ALA A 93 -10.87 -20.88 -16.84
N LYS A 94 -9.99 -21.65 -16.20
CA LYS A 94 -10.27 -23.04 -15.81
C LYS A 94 -11.43 -23.14 -14.82
N ILE A 95 -11.44 -22.30 -13.79
CA ILE A 95 -12.54 -22.24 -12.81
C ILE A 95 -13.88 -21.95 -13.49
N CYS A 96 -13.89 -21.00 -14.42
CA CYS A 96 -15.07 -20.60 -15.17
C CYS A 96 -15.59 -21.73 -16.05
N GLN A 97 -14.69 -22.42 -16.76
CA GLN A 97 -15.01 -23.54 -17.62
C GLN A 97 -15.66 -24.68 -16.83
N GLU A 98 -15.06 -25.06 -15.70
CA GLU A 98 -15.61 -26.09 -14.81
C GLU A 98 -17.00 -25.71 -14.27
N ALA A 99 -17.21 -24.42 -13.96
CA ALA A 99 -18.45 -23.93 -13.35
C ALA A 99 -19.54 -23.52 -14.36
N GLY A 100 -19.25 -23.57 -15.67
CA GLY A 100 -20.12 -23.01 -16.70
C GLY A 100 -20.45 -21.54 -16.43
N PHE A 101 -19.43 -20.73 -16.17
CA PHE A 101 -19.54 -19.32 -15.78
C PHE A 101 -18.77 -18.44 -16.76
N THR A 102 -19.29 -17.25 -17.05
CA THR A 102 -18.58 -16.24 -17.86
C THR A 102 -18.31 -15.02 -17.00
N ALA A 103 -17.04 -14.67 -16.83
CA ALA A 103 -16.64 -13.54 -16.01
C ALA A 103 -16.89 -12.22 -16.76
N ARG A 104 -17.54 -11.25 -16.12
CA ARG A 104 -17.70 -9.88 -16.64
C ARG A 104 -16.59 -8.94 -16.16
N TYR A 105 -15.79 -9.39 -15.20
CA TYR A 105 -14.92 -8.56 -14.39
C TYR A 105 -13.67 -9.31 -13.95
N LEU A 106 -12.50 -8.74 -14.21
CA LEU A 106 -11.22 -9.20 -13.68
C LEU A 106 -10.47 -8.01 -13.09
N ASN A 107 -10.28 -8.01 -11.78
CA ASN A 107 -9.51 -6.97 -11.09
C ASN A 107 -8.19 -7.54 -10.62
N PHE A 108 -7.09 -7.00 -11.14
CA PHE A 108 -5.73 -7.45 -10.83
C PHE A 108 -5.14 -6.80 -9.56
N GLY A 109 -5.97 -6.03 -8.85
CA GLY A 109 -5.62 -5.34 -7.63
C GLY A 109 -4.57 -4.26 -7.86
N GLY A 110 -3.91 -3.86 -6.79
CA GLY A 110 -2.84 -2.88 -6.81
C GLY A 110 -1.46 -3.49 -7.01
N GLY A 111 -0.51 -3.03 -6.21
CA GLY A 111 0.82 -3.62 -6.11
C GLY A 111 1.91 -2.96 -6.95
N LEU A 112 1.54 -2.10 -7.91
CA LEU A 112 2.50 -1.28 -8.64
C LEU A 112 3.37 -0.46 -7.67
N GLY A 113 4.68 -0.51 -7.87
CA GLY A 113 5.68 0.10 -7.00
C GLY A 113 6.21 1.43 -7.51
N ILE A 114 6.81 2.20 -6.60
CA ILE A 114 7.67 3.36 -6.90
C ILE A 114 9.10 3.11 -6.39
N PRO A 115 10.14 3.67 -7.01
CA PRO A 115 11.50 3.49 -6.51
C PRO A 115 11.63 4.16 -5.13
N TYR A 116 12.28 3.48 -4.19
CA TYR A 116 12.66 4.04 -2.90
C TYR A 116 14.18 4.07 -2.76
N ARG A 117 14.83 2.96 -3.13
CA ARG A 117 16.27 2.80 -2.94
C ARG A 117 17.07 3.37 -4.09
N THR A 118 18.32 3.73 -3.79
CA THR A 118 19.29 4.09 -4.83
C THR A 118 19.45 2.92 -5.81
N GLY A 119 19.31 3.19 -7.10
CA GLY A 119 19.44 2.19 -8.17
C GLY A 119 18.15 1.45 -8.53
N GLU A 120 17.06 1.62 -7.78
CA GLU A 120 15.73 1.19 -8.24
C GLU A 120 15.28 2.07 -9.41
N ARG A 121 14.65 1.45 -10.41
CA ARG A 121 14.12 2.14 -11.58
C ARG A 121 12.62 2.33 -11.44
N GLU A 122 12.12 3.42 -12.01
CA GLU A 122 10.70 3.63 -12.15
C GLU A 122 10.05 2.54 -13.02
N LEU A 123 8.81 2.20 -12.68
CA LEU A 123 8.01 1.29 -13.47
C LEU A 123 7.69 1.94 -14.82
N SER A 124 8.05 1.28 -15.91
CA SER A 124 7.76 1.76 -17.26
C SER A 124 6.28 1.57 -17.60
N LEU A 125 5.54 2.68 -17.66
CA LEU A 125 4.14 2.70 -18.08
C LEU A 125 3.97 2.23 -19.53
N ASP A 126 4.84 2.64 -20.45
CA ASP A 126 4.80 2.20 -21.84
C ASP A 126 4.91 0.67 -21.98
N ALA A 127 5.82 0.05 -21.22
CA ALA A 127 5.98 -1.39 -21.21
C ALA A 127 4.78 -2.10 -20.57
N LEU A 128 4.21 -1.51 -19.51
CA LEU A 128 2.99 -2.01 -18.87
C LEU A 128 1.81 -1.94 -19.84
N GLU A 129 1.57 -0.80 -20.50
CA GLU A 129 0.48 -0.59 -21.45
C GLU A 129 0.56 -1.58 -22.62
N LYS A 130 1.74 -1.73 -23.25
CA LYS A 130 1.96 -2.71 -24.32
C LYS A 130 1.68 -4.14 -23.86
N GLY A 131 2.00 -4.45 -22.61
CA GLY A 131 1.73 -5.73 -21.99
C GLY A 131 0.25 -5.95 -21.69
N VAL A 132 -0.43 -4.94 -21.14
CA VAL A 132 -1.87 -4.99 -20.84
C VAL A 132 -2.65 -5.22 -22.13
N LYS A 133 -2.30 -4.54 -23.24
CA LYS A 133 -2.91 -4.81 -24.56
C LYS A 133 -2.74 -6.27 -25.03
N LYS A 134 -1.63 -6.93 -24.69
CA LYS A 134 -1.43 -8.35 -24.98
C LYS A 134 -2.30 -9.23 -24.08
N LEU A 135 -2.39 -8.88 -22.80
CA LEU A 135 -3.23 -9.57 -21.82
C LEU A 135 -4.72 -9.46 -22.20
N GLU A 136 -5.19 -8.28 -22.63
CA GLU A 136 -6.55 -8.06 -23.13
C GLU A 136 -6.87 -8.95 -24.33
N ARG A 137 -5.95 -9.07 -25.29
CA ARG A 137 -6.11 -9.98 -26.43
C ARG A 137 -6.16 -11.44 -26.00
N PHE A 138 -5.31 -11.84 -25.06
CA PHE A 138 -5.35 -13.19 -24.48
C PHE A 138 -6.72 -13.47 -23.83
N ILE A 139 -7.19 -12.56 -22.97
CA ILE A 139 -8.46 -12.69 -22.26
C ILE A 139 -9.65 -12.72 -23.22
N SER A 140 -9.63 -11.87 -24.25
CA SER A 140 -10.71 -11.82 -25.26
C SER A 140 -10.79 -13.08 -26.12
N GLY A 141 -9.69 -13.84 -26.24
CA GLY A 141 -9.64 -15.11 -26.96
C GLY A 141 -10.03 -16.32 -26.11
N VAL A 142 -10.42 -16.13 -24.84
CA VAL A 142 -10.92 -17.18 -23.96
C VAL A 142 -12.42 -16.95 -23.76
N ASP A 143 -13.25 -17.88 -24.24
CA ASP A 143 -14.71 -17.71 -24.27
C ASP A 143 -15.29 -17.34 -22.89
N GLU A 144 -14.82 -17.99 -21.82
CA GLU A 144 -15.28 -17.75 -20.45
C GLU A 144 -14.88 -16.38 -19.88
N LEU A 145 -13.88 -15.73 -20.47
CA LEU A 145 -13.42 -14.40 -20.06
C LEU A 145 -13.69 -13.34 -21.13
N SER A 146 -14.31 -13.73 -22.25
CA SER A 146 -14.62 -12.85 -23.35
C SER A 146 -15.55 -11.73 -22.87
N GLY A 147 -15.15 -10.47 -23.13
CA GLY A 147 -15.89 -9.30 -22.66
C GLY A 147 -15.66 -8.93 -21.18
N ALA A 148 -14.79 -9.63 -20.45
CA ALA A 148 -14.42 -9.22 -19.09
C ALA A 148 -13.71 -7.85 -19.09
N LYS A 149 -14.21 -6.92 -18.28
CA LYS A 149 -13.52 -5.65 -18.03
C LYS A 149 -12.34 -5.86 -17.08
N LEU A 150 -11.20 -5.25 -17.41
CA LEU A 150 -9.98 -5.34 -16.61
C LEU A 150 -9.83 -4.13 -15.71
N TYR A 151 -9.49 -4.35 -14.44
CA TYR A 151 -9.29 -3.30 -13.45
C TYR A 151 -7.95 -3.45 -12.73
N MET A 152 -7.45 -2.32 -12.22
CA MET A 152 -6.28 -2.21 -11.36
C MET A 152 -6.58 -1.21 -10.24
N GLU A 153 -5.94 -1.40 -9.08
CA GLU A 153 -6.16 -0.59 -7.87
C GLU A 153 -4.84 0.04 -7.38
N PRO A 154 -4.15 0.86 -8.19
CA PRO A 154 -2.86 1.44 -7.80
C PRO A 154 -3.06 2.49 -6.69
N GLY A 155 -2.71 2.15 -5.45
CA GLY A 155 -2.60 3.14 -4.37
C GLY A 155 -1.24 3.82 -4.34
N ARG A 156 -0.22 3.06 -3.92
CA ARG A 156 1.17 3.56 -3.74
C ARG A 156 1.73 4.24 -4.99
N TYR A 157 1.46 3.68 -6.16
CA TYR A 157 1.97 4.20 -7.42
C TYR A 157 1.45 5.61 -7.73
N LEU A 158 0.18 5.90 -7.42
CA LEU A 158 -0.44 7.19 -7.73
C LEU A 158 0.04 8.30 -6.79
N ILE A 159 0.06 8.04 -5.48
CA ILE A 159 0.24 9.10 -4.48
C ILE A 159 1.54 8.99 -3.69
N GLY A 160 2.32 7.92 -3.85
CA GLY A 160 3.49 7.65 -3.02
C GLY A 160 4.56 8.73 -3.15
N SER A 161 4.99 9.01 -4.38
CA SER A 161 6.01 10.02 -4.70
C SER A 161 5.52 11.46 -4.58
N ALA A 162 4.20 11.68 -4.59
CA ALA A 162 3.60 13.01 -4.48
C ALA A 162 3.71 13.61 -3.06
N GLY A 163 3.86 12.76 -2.02
CA GLY A 163 3.91 13.21 -0.64
C GLY A 163 5.31 13.21 -0.04
N VAL A 164 5.58 14.22 0.77
CA VAL A 164 6.82 14.38 1.55
C VAL A 164 6.44 14.57 3.02
N TYR A 165 7.13 13.86 3.91
CA TYR A 165 6.97 14.03 5.34
C TYR A 165 8.07 14.94 5.87
N VAL A 166 7.71 16.05 6.51
CA VAL A 166 8.66 17.04 7.04
C VAL A 166 8.68 16.98 8.56
N THR A 167 9.88 16.97 9.14
CA THR A 167 10.11 16.91 10.59
C THR A 167 11.31 17.79 10.97
N ARG A 168 11.29 18.38 12.16
CA ARG A 168 12.37 19.24 12.66
C ARG A 168 13.28 18.47 13.58
N VAL A 169 14.59 18.66 13.43
CA VAL A 169 15.60 18.18 14.37
C VAL A 169 15.55 19.02 15.64
N VAL A 170 15.31 18.36 16.76
CA VAL A 170 15.30 18.96 18.11
C VAL A 170 16.66 18.79 18.77
N ALA A 171 17.36 17.69 18.51
CA ALA A 171 18.71 17.48 19.02
C ALA A 171 19.51 16.52 18.14
N VAL A 172 20.83 16.67 18.14
CA VAL A 172 21.76 15.72 17.52
C VAL A 172 22.71 15.21 18.59
N LYS A 173 22.87 13.90 18.70
CA LYS A 173 23.77 13.27 19.68
C LYS A 173 24.51 12.09 19.08
N ASN A 174 25.76 11.90 19.51
CA ASN A 174 26.51 10.68 19.21
C ASN A 174 26.41 9.73 20.41
N ILE A 175 25.95 8.51 20.16
CA ILE A 175 25.92 7.44 21.17
C ILE A 175 26.72 6.27 20.63
N ARG A 176 27.85 5.97 21.28
CA ARG A 176 28.71 4.82 20.95
C ARG A 176 29.05 4.75 19.44
N GLY A 177 29.37 5.89 18.83
CA GLY A 177 29.71 5.98 17.41
C GLY A 177 28.53 6.03 16.44
N THR A 178 27.29 6.00 16.94
CA THR A 178 26.08 6.20 16.12
C THR A 178 25.56 7.62 16.30
N ASP A 179 25.41 8.35 15.19
CA ASP A 179 24.76 9.66 15.19
C ASP A 179 23.24 9.50 15.18
N PHE A 180 22.59 10.10 16.17
CA PHE A 180 21.14 10.20 16.28
C PHE A 180 20.70 11.63 15.99
N ALA A 181 19.68 11.79 15.16
CA ALA A 181 18.94 13.04 15.02
C ALA A 181 17.55 12.84 15.64
N LEU A 182 17.33 13.44 16.81
CA LEU A 182 16.05 13.44 17.48
C LEU A 182 15.15 14.49 16.83
N THR A 183 13.91 14.12 16.51
CA THR A 183 12.98 14.97 15.77
C THR A 183 11.66 15.18 16.51
N ASP A 184 10.97 16.28 16.19
CA ASP A 184 9.65 16.61 16.75
C ASP A 184 8.53 15.72 16.21
N GLY A 185 8.75 15.08 15.07
CA GLY A 185 7.89 14.05 14.51
C GLY A 185 8.50 12.65 14.55
N GLY A 186 7.67 11.62 14.36
CA GLY A 186 8.08 10.21 14.47
C GLY A 186 7.01 9.25 13.98
N ILE A 187 6.98 8.02 14.51
CA ILE A 187 6.01 6.99 14.13
C ILE A 187 4.56 7.35 14.49
N HIS A 188 4.35 8.34 15.36
CA HIS A 188 3.03 8.89 15.67
C HIS A 188 2.43 9.70 14.50
N HIS A 189 3.29 10.27 13.65
CA HIS A 189 2.89 10.95 12.41
C HIS A 189 2.89 9.99 11.21
N ALA A 190 3.98 9.25 11.03
CA ALA A 190 4.15 8.37 9.87
C ALA A 190 5.00 7.15 10.23
N LEU A 191 4.41 5.96 10.27
CA LEU A 191 5.13 4.74 10.64
C LEU A 191 6.11 4.28 9.54
N PHE A 192 5.69 4.35 8.29
CA PHE A 192 6.41 3.74 7.16
C PHE A 192 7.82 4.30 6.95
N PRO A 193 8.04 5.63 6.93
CA PRO A 193 9.37 6.21 6.82
C PRO A 193 10.38 5.71 7.87
N PHE A 194 9.90 5.24 9.02
CA PHE A 194 10.74 4.80 10.12
C PHE A 194 10.86 3.26 10.21
N ARG A 195 9.80 2.47 9.91
CA ARG A 195 9.68 1.08 10.42
C ARG A 195 9.48 -0.04 9.41
N VAL A 196 9.74 0.21 8.13
CA VAL A 196 9.58 -0.83 7.09
C VAL A 196 10.89 -1.27 6.44
N SER A 197 12.02 -0.97 7.09
CA SER A 197 13.38 -1.34 6.64
C SER A 197 13.61 -1.03 5.16
N ARG A 198 13.21 0.18 4.76
CA ARG A 198 13.28 0.68 3.39
C ARG A 198 13.99 2.03 3.40
N GLU A 199 14.85 2.24 2.42
CA GLU A 199 15.59 3.50 2.28
C GLU A 199 14.66 4.52 1.63
N PHE A 200 13.95 5.32 2.44
CA PHE A 200 13.20 6.43 1.88
C PHE A 200 14.17 7.54 1.45
N PRO A 201 13.94 8.20 0.30
CA PRO A 201 14.74 9.36 -0.07
C PRO A 201 14.55 10.45 0.99
N ALA A 202 15.64 11.04 1.46
CA ALA A 202 15.60 12.07 2.49
C ALA A 202 16.57 13.20 2.19
N PHE A 203 16.18 14.42 2.54
CA PHE A 203 16.93 15.63 2.24
C PHE A 203 16.76 16.67 3.35
N ARG A 204 17.75 17.55 3.48
CA ARG A 204 17.61 18.77 4.30
C ARG A 204 16.87 19.81 3.48
N VAL A 205 15.81 20.40 4.04
CA VAL A 205 14.88 21.29 3.30
C VAL A 205 15.56 22.57 2.81
N ASP A 206 16.57 23.08 3.52
CA ASP A 206 17.30 24.30 3.13
C ASP A 206 18.23 24.12 1.91
N GLY A 207 18.27 22.92 1.31
CA GLY A 207 19.01 22.62 0.09
C GLY A 207 20.54 22.66 0.24
N LYS A 208 21.07 22.92 1.44
CA LYS A 208 22.51 23.04 1.64
C LYS A 208 23.18 21.67 1.53
N ALA A 209 24.00 21.51 0.51
CA ALA A 209 24.86 20.35 0.32
C ALA A 209 25.95 20.27 1.41
N GLY A 210 26.46 19.07 1.61
CA GLY A 210 27.55 18.81 2.54
C GLY A 210 27.99 17.35 2.47
N ARG A 211 29.11 17.03 3.10
CA ARG A 211 29.58 15.64 3.19
C ARG A 211 28.49 14.81 3.89
N PRO A 212 28.00 13.72 3.28
CA PRO A 212 26.95 12.91 3.87
C PRO A 212 27.45 12.25 5.17
N ARG A 213 26.61 12.32 6.20
CA ARG A 213 26.70 11.59 7.47
C ARG A 213 25.50 10.66 7.59
N ARG A 214 25.65 9.60 8.38
CA ARG A 214 24.57 8.63 8.62
C ARG A 214 23.90 8.91 9.95
N TYR A 215 22.61 9.20 9.91
CA TYR A 215 21.80 9.48 11.09
C TYR A 215 20.73 8.43 11.29
N VAL A 216 20.60 7.90 12.50
CA VAL A 216 19.36 7.24 12.93
C VAL A 216 18.39 8.35 13.35
N LEU A 217 17.23 8.44 12.69
CA LEU A 217 16.19 9.35 13.12
C LEU A 217 15.45 8.75 14.31
N GLY A 218 15.26 9.52 15.37
CA GLY A 218 14.45 9.13 16.53
C GLY A 218 13.35 10.16 16.76
N GLY A 219 12.11 9.71 16.96
CA GLY A 219 11.01 10.60 17.31
C GLY A 219 10.89 10.84 18.83
N PRO A 220 9.84 11.55 19.26
CA PRO A 220 9.64 11.97 20.64
C PRO A 220 9.01 10.91 21.55
N LEU A 221 8.57 9.75 21.03
CA LEU A 221 7.84 8.77 21.82
C LEU A 221 8.77 7.96 22.74
N CYS A 222 8.25 7.56 23.91
CA CYS A 222 8.96 6.76 24.90
C CYS A 222 9.01 5.25 24.55
N THR A 223 9.28 4.93 23.29
CA THR A 223 9.37 3.55 22.79
C THR A 223 10.55 3.39 21.85
N THR A 224 11.22 2.25 21.93
CA THR A 224 12.27 1.86 20.96
C THR A 224 11.71 1.63 19.56
N LEU A 225 10.38 1.63 19.41
CA LEU A 225 9.74 1.66 18.11
C LEU A 225 9.94 2.99 17.38
N ASP A 226 10.14 4.11 18.07
CA ASP A 226 10.16 5.45 17.48
C ASP A 226 11.55 5.85 16.99
N GLN A 227 12.13 5.01 16.14
CA GLN A 227 13.37 5.29 15.42
C GLN A 227 13.39 4.60 14.07
N SER A 228 14.17 5.13 13.13
CA SER A 228 14.34 4.57 11.78
C SER A 228 15.11 3.25 11.82
N ASP A 229 14.59 2.21 11.15
CA ASP A 229 15.24 0.89 11.02
C ASP A 229 16.60 0.97 10.31
N LEU A 230 16.70 1.86 9.32
CA LEU A 230 17.91 2.11 8.54
C LEU A 230 18.38 3.54 8.77
N PRO A 231 19.70 3.78 8.92
CA PRO A 231 20.21 5.13 9.03
C PRO A 231 20.06 5.88 7.69
N LEU A 232 19.69 7.14 7.75
CA LEU A 232 19.57 8.03 6.60
C LEU A 232 20.90 8.72 6.30
N SER A 233 21.23 8.82 5.02
CA SER A 233 22.41 9.55 4.54
C SER A 233 22.02 11.01 4.27
N LEU A 234 22.42 11.93 5.15
CA LEU A 234 22.05 13.35 5.08
C LEU A 234 23.29 14.23 5.24
N PRO A 235 23.29 15.47 4.71
CA PRO A 235 24.26 16.49 5.10
C PRO A 235 24.24 16.71 6.61
N GLU A 236 25.23 17.43 7.14
CA GLU A 236 25.30 17.74 8.56
C GLU A 236 23.99 18.36 9.09
N LEU A 237 23.45 17.72 10.13
CA LEU A 237 22.26 18.16 10.84
C LEU A 237 22.65 18.88 12.13
N LYS A 238 21.86 19.88 12.49
CA LYS A 238 21.91 20.59 13.76
C LYS A 238 20.49 20.80 14.29
N GLU A 239 20.37 21.20 15.53
CA GLU A 239 19.09 21.66 16.08
C GLU A 239 18.46 22.73 15.18
N GLY A 240 17.15 22.58 14.94
CA GLY A 240 16.38 23.42 14.04
C GLY A 240 16.42 23.01 12.56
N SER A 241 17.32 22.11 12.13
CA SER A 241 17.32 21.58 10.76
C SER A 241 15.97 20.94 10.43
N LEU A 242 15.45 21.20 9.23
CA LEU A 242 14.28 20.50 8.71
C LEU A 242 14.72 19.35 7.81
N ILE A 243 14.18 18.16 8.08
CA ILE A 243 14.36 16.97 7.27
C ILE A 243 13.05 16.72 6.54
N ALA A 244 13.16 16.47 5.25
CA ALA A 244 12.07 16.00 4.41
C ALA A 244 12.34 14.58 3.97
N VAL A 245 11.38 13.69 4.19
CA VAL A 245 11.41 12.29 3.77
C VAL A 245 10.41 12.11 2.64
N GLY A 246 10.93 11.99 1.41
CA GLY A 246 10.14 11.81 0.20
C GLY A 246 9.47 10.45 0.13
N ASN A 247 8.65 10.25 -0.90
CA ASN A 247 7.86 9.03 -1.10
C ASN A 247 6.94 8.64 0.08
N SER A 248 6.50 9.64 0.83
CA SER A 248 5.71 9.51 2.07
C SER A 248 4.21 9.71 1.85
N GLY A 249 3.76 9.97 0.61
CA GLY A 249 2.32 10.20 0.34
C GLY A 249 1.47 8.94 0.49
N ALA A 250 2.07 7.75 0.33
CA ALA A 250 1.38 6.48 0.51
C ALA A 250 1.58 5.94 1.91
N TYR A 251 0.48 5.75 2.64
CA TYR A 251 0.48 5.14 3.98
C TYR A 251 1.26 5.92 5.04
N GLY A 252 1.77 7.12 4.76
CA GLY A 252 2.48 7.95 5.74
C GLY A 252 1.57 8.30 6.91
N TYR A 253 0.70 9.30 6.70
CA TYR A 253 -0.29 9.73 7.69
C TYR A 253 -1.15 8.56 8.19
N ALA A 254 -1.73 7.78 7.26
CA ALA A 254 -2.72 6.75 7.58
C ALA A 254 -2.22 5.60 8.48
N THR A 255 -0.91 5.47 8.70
CA THR A 255 -0.33 4.43 9.58
C THR A 255 0.33 4.99 10.83
N GLY A 256 0.22 6.31 11.06
CA GLY A 256 0.74 6.95 12.25
C GLY A 256 0.05 6.47 13.53
N MET A 257 0.82 6.34 14.61
CA MET A 257 0.32 6.07 15.96
C MET A 257 -0.26 7.35 16.61
N HIS A 258 -1.29 7.90 15.98
CA HIS A 258 -1.88 9.22 16.24
C HIS A 258 -2.30 9.51 17.68
N PHE A 259 -2.66 8.48 18.46
CA PHE A 259 -3.11 8.66 19.86
C PHE A 259 -2.01 8.38 20.89
N PHE A 260 -0.79 8.04 20.47
CA PHE A 260 0.28 7.70 21.41
C PHE A 260 0.84 8.99 22.06
N LEU A 261 0.82 9.02 23.40
CA LEU A 261 1.29 10.14 24.25
C LEU A 261 0.55 11.46 24.00
N SER A 262 -0.61 11.40 23.36
CA SER A 262 -1.45 12.56 23.08
C SER A 262 -0.74 13.70 22.32
N HIS A 263 0.23 13.36 21.47
CA HIS A 263 0.85 14.35 20.58
C HIS A 263 -0.19 14.90 19.59
N PRO A 264 -0.04 16.18 19.16
CA PRO A 264 -0.76 16.72 18.02
C PRO A 264 -0.67 15.81 16.79
N LEU A 265 -1.77 15.68 16.05
CA LEU A 265 -1.75 15.16 14.69
C LEU A 265 -0.96 16.12 13.79
N PRO A 266 -0.23 15.61 12.80
CA PRO A 266 0.49 16.46 11.87
C PRO A 266 -0.49 17.17 10.93
N ALA A 267 -0.12 18.36 10.49
CA ALA A 267 -0.82 19.04 9.41
C ALA A 267 -0.59 18.33 8.06
N GLU A 268 -1.56 18.39 7.15
CA GLU A 268 -1.36 18.04 5.74
C GLU A 268 -1.58 19.30 4.88
N VAL A 269 -0.58 19.61 4.05
CA VAL A 269 -0.58 20.78 3.18
C VAL A 269 -0.46 20.31 1.73
N LEU A 270 -1.34 20.81 0.86
CA LEU A 270 -1.30 20.60 -0.58
C LEU A 270 -0.57 21.76 -1.24
N LEU A 271 0.41 21.46 -2.08
CA LEU A 271 1.01 22.43 -3.01
C LEU A 271 0.32 22.27 -4.37
N ASP A 272 -0.47 23.27 -4.78
CA ASP A 272 -1.18 23.27 -6.04
C ASP A 272 -1.03 24.62 -6.74
N GLY A 273 -0.63 24.61 -8.02
CA GLY A 273 -0.38 25.84 -8.79
C GLY A 273 0.69 26.77 -8.20
N GLY A 274 1.57 26.29 -7.32
CA GLY A 274 2.56 27.11 -6.60
C GLY A 274 2.08 27.69 -5.27
N GLU A 275 0.80 27.48 -4.94
CA GLU A 275 0.18 27.95 -3.70
C GLU A 275 0.02 26.81 -2.68
N PHE A 276 0.09 27.15 -1.40
CA PHE A 276 -0.08 26.19 -0.30
C PHE A 276 -1.50 26.24 0.25
N TYR A 277 -2.15 25.08 0.31
CA TYR A 277 -3.49 24.91 0.87
C TYR A 277 -3.43 23.98 2.07
N MET A 278 -3.97 24.44 3.21
CA MET A 278 -4.16 23.58 4.37
C MET A 278 -5.30 22.60 4.09
N ILE A 279 -4.99 21.32 3.91
CA ILE A 279 -5.98 20.27 3.64
C ILE A 279 -6.29 19.41 4.87
N ARG A 280 -5.43 19.49 5.90
CA ARG A 280 -5.72 18.99 7.24
C ARG A 280 -5.00 19.84 8.29
N GLU A 281 -5.76 20.43 9.19
CA GLU A 281 -5.23 21.12 10.36
C GLU A 281 -4.53 20.15 11.33
N PRO A 282 -3.44 20.56 12.00
CA PRO A 282 -2.89 19.79 13.09
C PRO A 282 -3.90 19.73 14.25
N SER A 283 -3.88 18.66 15.04
CA SER A 283 -4.83 18.57 16.17
C SER A 283 -4.33 19.32 17.39
N VAL A 284 -5.25 19.92 18.13
CA VAL A 284 -5.01 20.31 19.54
C VAL A 284 -5.32 19.14 20.47
N SER A 285 -4.77 19.14 21.68
CA SER A 285 -4.99 18.06 22.65
C SER A 285 -6.47 17.82 22.94
N GLU A 286 -7.34 18.84 22.92
CA GLU A 286 -8.78 18.64 23.11
C GLU A 286 -9.42 17.71 22.06
N HIS A 287 -8.90 17.70 20.82
CA HIS A 287 -9.42 16.83 19.76
C HIS A 287 -9.30 15.35 20.13
N LEU A 288 -8.23 14.97 20.85
CA LEU A 288 -7.95 13.60 21.23
C LEU A 288 -8.94 13.08 22.30
N PHE A 289 -9.52 13.97 23.09
CA PHE A 289 -10.45 13.62 24.17
C PHE A 289 -11.93 13.65 23.75
N ARG A 290 -12.25 14.14 22.53
CA ARG A 290 -13.65 14.32 22.08
C ARG A 290 -14.51 13.05 22.10
N LEU A 291 -13.88 11.87 21.99
CA LEU A 291 -14.59 10.58 22.01
C LEU A 291 -14.68 9.96 23.40
N GLN A 292 -14.04 10.56 24.42
CA GLN A 292 -14.14 10.08 25.79
C GLN A 292 -15.48 10.51 26.37
N THR A 293 -16.30 9.54 26.77
CA THR A 293 -17.59 9.80 27.41
C THR A 293 -17.69 9.03 28.71
N ARG A 294 -18.31 9.65 29.72
CA ARG A 294 -18.68 8.97 30.95
C ARG A 294 -20.17 8.63 30.88
N ARG A 295 -20.49 7.45 30.38
CA ARG A 295 -21.87 6.93 30.29
C ARG A 295 -21.99 5.63 31.07
N LYS A 296 -23.12 5.44 31.74
CA LYS A 296 -23.50 4.17 32.36
C LYS A 296 -24.08 3.27 31.26
N LEU A 297 -23.59 2.03 31.16
CA LEU A 297 -24.12 0.99 30.26
C LEU A 297 -25.39 0.38 30.84
#